data_AF-A0A937PK31-F1
#
_entry.id   AF-A0A937PK31-F1
#
_cell.length_a   1.000
_cell.length_b   1.000
_cell.length_c   1.000
_cell.angle_alpha   90.00
_cell.angle_beta   90.00
_cell.angle_gamma   90.00
#
_symmetry.space_group_name_H-M   'P 1'
#
loop_
_entity.id
_entity.type
_entity.pdbx_description
1 polymer ?
#
loop_
_entity_poly.entity_id
_entity_poly.type
_entity_poly.pdbx_seq_one_letter_code
_entity_poly.pdbx_strand_id
1 'polypeptide(L)' 'MVEVTIGSKEDFEKAFRQFKMQCKKEGVVREFRERQYYTKPSQRRRKKTKRKK' A
#
# COMPACT_ATOMS: atom_id res chain seq x y z
N MET A 1 8.28 4.70 -1.97
CA MET A 1 8.02 5.88 -1.11
C MET A 1 6.94 6.67 -1.83
N VAL A 2 5.80 6.88 -1.18
CA VAL A 2 4.65 7.51 -1.83
C VAL A 2 4.78 9.02 -1.68
N GLU A 3 4.92 9.73 -2.78
CA GLU A 3 4.91 11.19 -2.81
C GLU A 3 3.91 11.70 -3.86
N VAL A 4 3.24 12.81 -3.54
CA VAL A 4 2.34 13.54 -4.44
C VAL A 4 2.72 15.01 -4.33
N THR A 5 3.27 15.56 -5.40
CA THR A 5 3.59 16.99 -5.50
C THR A 5 2.35 17.75 -5.91
N ILE A 6 1.94 18.73 -5.10
CA ILE A 6 0.73 19.54 -5.31
C ILE A 6 1.14 20.88 -5.93
N GLY A 7 0.47 21.29 -7.01
CA GLY A 7 0.67 22.62 -7.61
C GLY A 7 -0.07 23.73 -6.85
N SER A 8 0.34 25.00 -7.02
CA SER A 8 -0.18 26.16 -6.27
C SER A 8 -1.70 26.43 -6.41
N LYS A 9 -2.40 25.75 -7.33
CA LYS A 9 -3.82 25.93 -7.64
C LYS A 9 -4.66 24.65 -7.49
N GLU A 10 -4.09 23.58 -6.94
CA GLU A 10 -4.80 22.31 -6.81
C GLU A 10 -5.51 22.18 -5.45
N ASP A 11 -6.72 21.63 -5.48
CA ASP A 11 -7.50 21.37 -4.27
C ASP A 11 -6.85 20.24 -3.45
N PHE A 12 -6.59 20.50 -2.17
CA PHE A 12 -6.00 19.53 -1.23
C PHE A 12 -6.72 18.17 -1.22
N GLU A 13 -8.05 18.16 -1.30
CA GLU A 13 -8.83 16.92 -1.30
C GLU A 13 -8.55 16.03 -2.52
N LYS A 14 -8.30 16.64 -3.69
CA LYS A 14 -7.96 15.89 -4.91
C LYS A 14 -6.59 15.25 -4.77
N ALA A 15 -5.61 16.00 -4.27
CA ALA A 15 -4.27 15.47 -4.00
C ALA A 15 -4.29 14.36 -2.94
N PHE A 16 -5.08 14.52 -1.87
CA PHE A 16 -5.23 13.49 -0.84
C PHE A 16 -5.89 12.21 -1.37
N ARG A 17 -6.85 12.34 -2.29
CA ARG A 17 -7.46 11.19 -2.96
C ARG A 17 -6.44 10.46 -3.82
N GLN A 18 -5.62 11.17 -4.59
CA GLN A 18 -4.54 10.58 -5.39
C GLN A 18 -3.51 9.88 -4.50
N PHE A 19 -3.09 10.51 -3.41
CA PHE A 19 -2.18 9.93 -2.42
C PHE A 19 -2.73 8.62 -1.83
N LYS A 20 -4.02 8.61 -1.44
CA LYS A 20 -4.68 7.38 -0.96
C LYS A 20 -4.68 6.27 -2.02
N MET A 21 -4.84 6.60 -3.30
CA MET A 21 -4.78 5.60 -4.37
C MET A 21 -3.35 5.10 -4.60
N GLN A 22 -2.36 5.98 -4.56
CA GLN A 22 -0.94 5.63 -4.68
C GLN A 22 -0.49 4.70 -3.53
N CYS A 23 -0.87 5.02 -2.28
CA CYS A 23 -0.65 4.16 -1.11
C CYS A 23 -1.28 2.76 -1.23
N LYS A 24 -2.48 2.68 -1.83
CA LYS A 24 -3.15 1.39 -2.09
C LYS A 24 -2.45 0.60 -3.19
N LYS A 25 -2.03 1.27 -4.28
CA LYS A 25 -1.33 0.66 -5.41
C LYS A 25 0.02 0.08 -5.00
N GLU A 26 0.79 0.83 -4.20
CA GLU A 26 2.10 0.40 -3.70
C GLU A 26 1.97 -0.66 -2.59
N GLY A 27 0.77 -0.87 -2.05
CA GLY A 27 0.51 -1.96 -1.10
C GLY A 27 1.04 -1.71 0.31
N VAL A 28 1.44 -0.48 0.63
CA VAL A 28 2.04 -0.07 1.92
C VAL A 28 1.17 -0.50 3.10
N VAL A 29 -0.15 -0.31 3.01
CA VAL A 29 -1.09 -0.69 4.08
C VAL A 29 -1.11 -2.21 4.33
N ARG A 30 -1.00 -2.99 3.25
CA ARG A 30 -0.97 -4.45 3.34
C ARG A 30 0.35 -4.93 3.93
N GLU A 31 1.45 -4.34 3.51
CA GLU A 31 2.78 -4.65 4.02
C GLU A 31 2.88 -4.35 5.52
N PHE A 32 2.36 -3.21 5.96
CA PHE A 32 2.27 -2.86 7.37
C PHE A 32 1.57 -3.96 8.18
N ARG A 33 0.38 -4.41 7.73
CA ARG A 33 -0.37 -5.49 8.39
C ARG A 33 0.36 -6.83 8.39
N GLU A 34 1.08 -7.16 7.33
CA GLU A 34 1.87 -8.40 7.24
C GLU A 34 3.12 -8.38 8.13
N ARG A 35 3.66 -7.19 8.42
CA ARG A 35 4.84 -6.99 9.28
C ARG A 35 4.53 -6.83 10.77
N GLN A 36 3.27 -6.58 11.14
CA GLN A 36 2.85 -6.44 12.55
C GLN A 36 3.17 -7.67 13.40
N TYR A 37 3.13 -8.86 12.81
CA TYR A 37 3.38 -10.11 13.52
C TYR A 37 4.34 -10.99 12.72
N TYR A 38 5.19 -11.73 13.44
CA TYR A 38 6.00 -12.75 12.79
C TYR A 38 5.10 -13.84 12.21
N THR A 39 5.25 -14.09 10.91
CA THR A 39 4.60 -15.20 10.23
C THR A 39 5.65 -16.16 9.70
N LYS A 40 5.51 -17.44 10.07
CA LYS A 40 6.40 -18.52 9.62
C LYS A 40 6.57 -18.47 8.09
N PRO A 41 7.79 -18.68 7.54
CA PRO A 41 8.04 -18.59 6.10
C PRO A 41 7.13 -19.49 5.25
N SER A 42 6.74 -20.66 5.76
CA SER A 42 5.78 -21.56 5.08
C SER A 42 4.40 -20.92 4.91
N GLN A 43 3.89 -20.24 5.93
CA GLN A 43 2.61 -19.53 5.86
C GLN A 43 2.68 -18.34 4.91
N ARG A 44 3.79 -17.58 4.91
CA ARG A 44 4.01 -16.49 3.93
C ARG A 44 4.01 -17.00 2.50
N ARG A 45 4.71 -18.11 2.21
CA ARG A 45 4.72 -18.77 0.90
C ARG A 45 3.31 -19.22 0.48
N ARG A 46 2.57 -19.89 1.38
CA ARG A 46 1.19 -20.35 1.10
C ARG A 46 0.24 -19.18 0.80
N LYS A 47 0.31 -18.08 1.56
CA LYS A 47 -0.49 -16.87 1.31
C LYS A 47 -0.11 -16.20 -0.03
N LYS A 48 1.16 -16.22 -0.42
CA LYS A 48 1.62 -15.68 -1.72
C LYS A 48 1.08 -16.50 -2.89
N THR A 49 1.11 -17.82 -2.82
CA THR A 49 0.57 -18.71 -3.87
C THR A 49 -0.95 -18.57 -4.01
N LYS A 50 -1.69 -18.48 -2.90
CA LYS A 50 -3.15 -18.26 -2.92
C LYS A 50 -3.57 -16.94 -3.56
N ARG A 51 -2.70 -15.91 -3.55
CA ARG A 51 -2.97 -14.59 -4.15
C ARG A 51 -2.61 -14.49 -5.63
N LYS A 52 -1.79 -15.41 -6.13
CA LYS A 52 -1.40 -15.47 -7.55
C LYS A 52 -2.40 -16.28 -8.39
N LYS A 53 -3.22 -17.10 -7.74
CA LYS A 53 -4.33 -17.83 -8.33
C LYS A 53 -5.59 -16.98 -8.21
#